data_AF-A1S8U5-F1
#
_entry.id   AF-A1S8U5-F1
#
_cell.length_a   1.000
_cell.length_b   1.000
_cell.length_c   1.000
_cell.angle_alpha   90.00
_cell.angle_beta   90.00
_cell.angle_gamma   90.00
#
_symmetry.space_group_name_H-M   'P 1'
#
loop_
_entity.id
_entity.type
_entity.pdbx_description
1 polymer ?
#
loop_
_entity_poly.entity_id
_entity_poly.type
_entity_poly.pdbx_seq_one_letter_code
_entity_poly.pdbx_strand_id
1 'polypeptide(L)'
;MRCLKFVILFFCAFLMACGESNTIDGNHSPTIPASGNQAGTLSIDISDSPMSGVVGVIIQLNELVMTDELNNQHRYSLKDRKFNLLDYQGKKSIRIVDGLSVPTGNYHDVHMTVIAGDGNNGCYVEDGQGIHPMQVQEGVLPLMNFSVSANQHQSFTMEIGLYLGLNHDDDHNYTLRHHGSWSVDNHVMGHLLGEMDPQWIADCETANAVMLPASGSFSHLAYLYPDSVNSLAQMGDMHDSTPEGHVAPIAVAPLRQDTSGHWFFEMGYLPEGMYRVGYSCLGNLDNPHADDIQHGSFSMFADAGFVRISAGVNGGTETVMQCGNGNGGHHGG
;
A
#
# COMPACT_ATOMS: atom_id res chain seq x y z
N MET A 1 42.58 -33.59 -24.18
CA MET A 1 43.42 -33.39 -25.38
C MET A 1 42.64 -32.64 -26.45
N ARG A 2 42.82 -31.33 -26.57
CA ARG A 2 43.20 -30.60 -27.80
C ARG A 2 43.09 -29.11 -27.51
N CYS A 3 44.27 -28.52 -27.48
CA CYS A 3 44.59 -27.12 -27.31
C CYS A 3 44.34 -26.41 -28.65
N LEU A 4 43.68 -25.25 -28.65
CA LEU A 4 43.85 -24.29 -29.74
C LEU A 4 43.98 -22.88 -29.16
N LYS A 5 45.18 -22.33 -29.39
CA LYS A 5 45.68 -21.03 -28.97
C LYS A 5 45.05 -19.95 -29.84
N PHE A 6 44.61 -18.84 -29.25
CA PHE A 6 44.44 -17.59 -29.99
C PHE A 6 45.51 -16.61 -29.56
N VAL A 7 46.25 -16.13 -30.55
CA VAL A 7 47.41 -15.25 -30.45
C VAL A 7 46.95 -13.79 -30.50
N ILE A 8 47.67 -13.00 -29.72
CA ILE A 8 47.62 -11.56 -29.44
C ILE A 8 47.71 -10.70 -30.72
N LEU A 9 46.97 -9.60 -30.78
CA LEU A 9 47.38 -8.42 -31.54
C LEU A 9 47.46 -7.20 -30.61
N PHE A 10 48.68 -6.69 -30.53
CA PHE A 10 49.15 -5.56 -29.75
C PHE A 10 49.02 -4.31 -30.63
N PHE A 11 48.33 -3.25 -30.18
CA PHE A 11 48.47 -1.92 -30.80
C PHE A 11 48.80 -0.89 -29.73
N CYS A 12 49.89 -0.18 -29.99
CA CYS A 12 50.64 0.63 -29.05
C CYS A 12 50.47 2.12 -29.39
N ALA A 13 50.42 2.93 -28.33
CA ALA A 13 50.82 4.34 -28.23
C ALA A 13 50.07 5.42 -29.04
N PHE A 14 49.49 6.37 -28.29
CA PHE A 14 49.95 7.77 -28.38
C PHE A 14 50.09 8.36 -26.96
N LEU A 15 51.33 8.73 -26.64
CA LEU A 15 51.69 9.64 -25.56
C LEU A 15 51.33 11.07 -26.00
N MET A 16 50.66 11.82 -25.13
CA MET A 16 50.77 13.28 -25.10
C MET A 16 51.19 13.67 -23.68
N ALA A 17 52.47 14.01 -23.56
CA ALA A 17 53.01 14.83 -22.48
C ALA A 17 53.18 16.24 -23.05
N CYS A 18 52.90 17.26 -22.24
CA CYS A 18 53.73 18.47 -22.04
C CYS A 18 52.93 19.53 -21.26
N GLY A 19 53.53 20.11 -20.21
CA GLY A 19 53.08 21.37 -19.65
C GLY A 19 53.52 21.59 -18.20
N GLU A 20 54.83 21.52 -17.96
CA GLU A 20 55.48 22.01 -16.75
C GLU A 20 55.65 23.53 -16.85
N SER A 21 55.19 24.27 -15.85
CA SER A 21 55.69 25.63 -15.58
C SER A 21 55.52 25.96 -14.09
N ASN A 22 56.65 25.98 -13.38
CA ASN A 22 56.79 26.53 -12.04
C ASN A 22 56.65 28.06 -12.09
N THR A 23 55.63 28.59 -11.43
CA THR A 23 55.64 29.95 -10.87
C THR A 23 55.06 29.87 -9.46
N ILE A 24 55.93 30.06 -8.47
CA ILE A 24 55.57 30.27 -7.07
C ILE A 24 55.06 31.70 -6.97
N ASP A 25 53.77 31.87 -6.68
CA ASP A 25 53.27 33.05 -5.96
C ASP A 25 51.86 32.79 -5.40
N GLY A 26 51.71 33.02 -4.10
CA GLY A 26 50.46 33.51 -3.49
C GLY A 26 49.28 32.55 -3.29
N ASN A 27 49.28 31.85 -2.15
CA ASN A 27 48.07 31.53 -1.38
C ASN A 27 46.92 30.83 -2.14
N HIS A 28 47.11 29.56 -2.48
CA HIS A 28 46.00 28.64 -2.74
C HIS A 28 45.95 27.61 -1.61
N SER A 29 45.03 27.86 -0.68
CA SER A 29 44.51 26.81 0.20
C SER A 29 44.18 25.59 -0.67
N PRO A 30 44.57 24.37 -0.29
CA PRO A 30 44.01 23.20 -0.93
C PRO A 30 42.50 23.26 -0.69
N THR A 31 41.72 23.54 -1.73
CA THR A 31 40.32 23.16 -1.77
C THR A 31 40.30 21.65 -1.75
N ILE A 32 40.32 21.09 -0.54
CA ILE A 32 39.76 19.78 -0.27
C ILE A 32 38.39 19.80 -0.97
N PRO A 33 38.09 18.92 -1.94
CA PRO A 33 36.72 18.78 -2.37
C PRO A 33 35.96 18.46 -1.10
N ALA A 34 35.11 19.39 -0.65
CA ALA A 34 34.23 19.13 0.46
C ALA A 34 33.58 17.80 0.13
N SER A 35 33.77 16.78 0.96
CA SER A 35 32.86 15.65 0.98
C SER A 35 31.56 16.23 1.52
N GLY A 36 30.87 17.01 0.68
CA GLY A 36 29.52 17.42 0.95
C GLY A 36 28.77 16.12 1.12
N ASN A 37 28.21 15.91 2.31
CA ASN A 37 27.28 14.82 2.55
C ASN A 37 26.28 14.85 1.39
N GLN A 38 26.43 13.91 0.46
CA GLN A 38 25.54 13.83 -0.66
C GLN A 38 24.16 13.52 -0.09
N ALA A 39 23.13 14.13 -0.65
CA ALA A 39 21.75 13.96 -0.21
C ALA A 39 20.86 13.64 -1.40
N GLY A 40 19.81 12.86 -1.14
CA GLY A 40 18.64 12.75 -2.01
C GLY A 40 17.43 13.40 -1.34
N THR A 41 16.25 13.20 -1.92
CA THR A 41 14.99 13.68 -1.34
C THR A 41 13.99 12.56 -1.14
N LEU A 42 13.17 12.66 -0.10
CA LEU A 42 12.15 11.70 0.28
C LEU A 42 10.77 12.36 0.31
N SER A 43 9.79 11.74 -0.35
CA SER A 43 8.37 12.04 -0.17
C SER A 43 7.61 10.81 0.28
N ILE A 44 6.66 11.00 1.19
CA ILE A 44 5.80 9.94 1.71
C ILE A 44 4.35 10.43 1.63
N ASP A 45 3.51 9.60 1.03
CA ASP A 45 2.08 9.78 0.92
C ASP A 45 1.34 8.69 1.73
N ILE A 46 0.08 8.94 2.13
CA ILE A 46 -0.81 7.95 2.76
C ILE A 46 -2.10 7.86 1.96
N SER A 47 -2.61 6.64 1.78
CA SER A 47 -3.90 6.33 1.13
C SER A 47 -4.67 5.27 1.92
N ASP A 48 -5.93 5.06 1.54
CA ASP A 48 -6.95 4.28 2.24
C ASP A 48 -7.65 3.28 1.31
N SER A 49 -7.83 2.05 1.79
CA SER A 49 -8.91 1.18 1.32
C SER A 49 -10.01 1.15 2.39
N PRO A 50 -11.17 1.77 2.11
CA PRO A 50 -12.14 2.11 3.15
C PRO A 50 -12.88 0.88 3.66
N MET A 51 -13.45 1.00 4.86
CA MET A 51 -14.33 -0.01 5.48
C MET A 51 -15.74 0.54 5.65
N SER A 52 -16.74 -0.33 5.49
CA SER A 52 -18.13 -0.02 5.86
C SER A 52 -18.31 0.09 7.39
N GLY A 53 -19.25 0.90 7.84
CA GLY A 53 -19.59 1.01 9.27
C GLY A 53 -18.83 2.11 10.02
N VAL A 54 -17.79 2.68 9.41
CA VAL A 54 -17.11 3.90 9.90
C VAL A 54 -17.44 5.08 8.99
N VAL A 55 -17.60 6.26 9.58
CA VAL A 55 -17.85 7.52 8.86
C VAL A 55 -16.66 8.49 8.93
N GLY A 56 -15.72 8.25 9.85
CA GLY A 56 -14.45 8.95 9.92
C GLY A 56 -13.37 8.08 10.56
N VAL A 57 -12.16 8.13 10.02
CA VAL A 57 -10.99 7.48 10.63
C VAL A 57 -9.87 8.51 10.66
N ILE A 58 -9.62 9.06 11.84
CA ILE A 58 -8.80 10.25 11.99
C ILE A 58 -7.45 9.84 12.54
N ILE A 59 -6.41 10.11 11.76
CA ILE A 59 -5.02 9.84 12.12
C ILE A 59 -4.36 11.15 12.54
N GLN A 60 -3.57 11.11 13.61
CA GLN A 60 -2.74 12.21 14.05
C GLN A 60 -1.28 11.77 14.17
N LEU A 61 -0.43 12.25 13.26
CA LEU A 61 0.98 11.89 13.15
C LEU A 61 1.87 12.85 13.94
N ASN A 62 2.95 12.36 14.55
CA ASN A 62 3.88 13.16 15.34
C ASN A 62 5.26 13.30 14.66
N GLU A 63 5.96 12.19 14.40
CA GLU A 63 7.32 12.19 13.82
C GLU A 63 7.47 11.12 12.74
N LEU A 64 8.29 11.38 11.73
CA LEU A 64 8.95 10.35 10.92
C LEU A 64 10.26 9.96 11.59
N VAL A 65 10.47 8.66 11.78
CA VAL A 65 11.66 8.08 12.39
C VAL A 65 12.30 7.11 11.41
N MET A 66 13.62 7.20 11.22
CA MET A 66 14.39 6.36 10.30
C MET A 66 15.76 6.06 10.90
N THR A 67 16.21 4.82 10.83
CA THR A 67 17.54 4.42 11.33
C THR A 67 18.49 4.21 10.16
N ASP A 68 19.65 4.86 10.17
CA ASP A 68 20.67 4.67 9.14
C ASP A 68 21.53 3.41 9.35
N GLU A 69 22.34 3.05 8.36
CA GLU A 69 23.26 1.90 8.39
C GLU A 69 24.32 1.94 9.51
N LEU A 70 24.52 3.10 10.15
CA LEU A 70 25.39 3.27 11.31
C LEU A 70 24.61 3.15 12.63
N ASN A 71 23.33 2.77 12.57
CA ASN A 71 22.37 2.70 13.68
C ASN A 71 22.09 4.06 14.35
N ASN A 72 22.28 5.17 13.64
CA ASN A 72 21.82 6.46 14.12
C ASN A 72 20.37 6.67 13.72
N GLN A 73 19.55 7.10 14.68
CA GLN A 73 18.16 7.41 14.44
C GLN A 73 18.00 8.88 14.04
N HIS A 74 17.31 9.09 12.92
CA HIS A 74 16.91 10.38 12.40
C HIS A 74 15.43 10.59 12.69
N ARG A 75 15.08 11.76 13.22
CA ARG A 75 13.70 12.12 13.60
C ARG A 75 13.31 13.43 12.95
N TYR A 76 12.13 13.45 12.34
CA TYR A 76 11.59 14.62 11.66
C TYR A 76 10.16 14.87 12.12
N SER A 77 9.90 16.06 12.67
CA SER A 77 8.56 16.43 13.10
C SER A 77 7.59 16.52 11.92
N LEU A 78 6.43 15.87 12.08
CA LEU A 78 5.27 15.94 11.18
C LEU A 78 4.24 16.97 11.66
N LYS A 79 4.58 17.78 12.68
CA LYS A 79 3.79 18.91 13.20
C LYS A 79 2.38 18.51 13.65
N ASP A 80 2.26 17.37 14.33
CA ASP A 80 0.99 16.85 14.86
C ASP A 80 -0.12 16.77 13.80
N ARG A 81 0.27 16.47 12.55
CA ARG A 81 -0.62 16.54 11.38
C ARG A 81 -1.79 15.58 11.56
N LYS A 82 -2.99 16.13 11.41
CA LYS A 82 -4.26 15.43 11.58
C LYS A 82 -5.06 15.42 10.28
N PHE A 83 -5.62 14.29 9.89
CA PHE A 83 -6.42 14.14 8.68
C PHE A 83 -7.39 12.96 8.79
N ASN A 84 -8.45 13.00 7.98
CA ASN A 84 -9.37 11.88 7.81
C ASN A 84 -8.84 10.96 6.71
N LEU A 85 -8.62 9.69 7.05
CA LEU A 85 -8.10 8.68 6.14
C LEU A 85 -9.11 8.40 5.01
N LEU A 86 -10.41 8.43 5.31
CA LEU A 86 -11.49 8.18 4.35
C LEU A 86 -11.58 9.22 3.23
N ASP A 87 -10.86 10.35 3.32
CA ASP A 87 -10.80 11.34 2.24
C ASP A 87 -9.86 10.91 1.09
N TYR A 88 -9.05 9.86 1.30
CA TYR A 88 -7.93 9.46 0.44
C TYR A 88 -8.05 8.01 -0.07
N GLN A 89 -9.22 7.68 -0.59
CA GLN A 89 -9.55 6.33 -1.06
C GLN A 89 -9.07 6.02 -2.49
N GLY A 90 -8.81 4.74 -2.76
CA GLY A 90 -8.48 4.24 -4.10
C GLY A 90 -7.13 4.78 -4.56
N LYS A 91 -7.09 5.59 -5.63
CA LYS A 91 -5.83 6.21 -6.10
C LYS A 91 -5.50 7.55 -5.43
N LYS A 92 -6.40 8.09 -4.60
CA LYS A 92 -6.15 9.37 -3.92
C LYS A 92 -5.21 9.16 -2.74
N SER A 93 -4.34 10.12 -2.47
CA SER A 93 -3.44 10.09 -1.31
C SER A 93 -3.20 11.48 -0.75
N ILE A 94 -2.71 11.53 0.49
CA ILE A 94 -2.25 12.75 1.14
C ILE A 94 -0.73 12.76 1.28
N ARG A 95 -0.09 13.81 0.77
CA ARG A 95 1.34 14.08 0.95
C ARG A 95 1.64 14.39 2.41
N ILE A 96 2.33 13.49 3.12
CA ILE A 96 2.75 13.67 4.51
C ILE A 96 4.13 14.33 4.61
N VAL A 97 5.10 13.77 3.89
CA VAL A 97 6.48 14.28 3.81
C VAL A 97 6.74 14.70 2.40
N ASP A 98 7.21 15.93 2.19
CA ASP A 98 7.39 16.52 0.86
C ASP A 98 8.83 16.95 0.61
N GLY A 99 9.55 16.15 -0.19
CA GLY A 99 10.91 16.48 -0.64
C GLY A 99 11.93 16.64 0.50
N LEU A 100 11.79 15.87 1.59
CA LEU A 100 12.70 15.91 2.73
C LEU A 100 14.13 15.57 2.28
N SER A 101 15.10 16.45 2.54
CA SER A 101 16.50 16.17 2.25
C SER A 101 17.05 15.15 3.24
N VAL A 102 17.50 14.00 2.71
CA VAL A 102 18.01 12.87 3.49
C VAL A 102 19.43 12.53 2.98
N PRO A 103 20.42 12.33 3.86
CA PRO A 103 21.75 11.88 3.46
C PRO A 103 21.70 10.59 2.62
N THR A 104 22.67 10.41 1.74
CA THR A 104 22.84 9.13 1.03
C THR A 104 23.16 8.01 2.00
N GLY A 105 22.54 6.85 1.83
CA GLY A 105 22.73 5.69 2.69
C GLY A 105 21.52 4.75 2.65
N ASN A 106 21.62 3.66 3.41
CA ASN A 106 20.51 2.73 3.61
C ASN A 106 19.78 3.05 4.92
N TYR A 107 18.45 2.97 4.89
CA TYR A 107 17.58 3.25 6.02
C TYR A 107 16.69 2.05 6.34
N HIS A 108 16.62 1.71 7.62
CA HIS A 108 15.77 0.67 8.18
C HIS A 108 14.98 1.18 9.40
N ASP A 109 14.06 0.35 9.91
CA ASP A 109 13.15 0.69 11.00
C ASP A 109 12.41 2.02 10.75
N VAL A 110 11.99 2.22 9.50
CA VAL A 110 11.31 3.44 9.03
C VAL A 110 9.87 3.40 9.49
N HIS A 111 9.41 4.42 10.23
CA HIS A 111 8.04 4.48 10.71
C HIS A 111 7.60 5.92 11.01
N MET A 112 6.30 6.16 10.94
CA MET A 112 5.68 7.38 11.48
C MET A 112 5.08 7.09 12.84
N THR A 113 5.39 7.91 13.85
CA THR A 113 4.74 7.81 15.16
C THR A 113 3.39 8.52 15.13
N VAL A 114 2.43 8.00 15.91
CA VAL A 114 1.10 8.60 16.04
C VAL A 114 0.85 9.12 17.45
N ILE A 115 -0.12 10.02 17.58
CA ILE A 115 -0.69 10.41 18.86
C ILE A 115 -1.90 9.50 19.10
N ALA A 116 -1.76 8.58 20.06
CA ALA A 116 -2.84 7.68 20.45
C ALA A 116 -4.10 8.43 20.89
N GLY A 117 -5.27 7.86 20.59
CA GLY A 117 -6.55 8.39 21.02
C GLY A 117 -6.76 8.32 22.52
N ASP A 118 -7.29 9.39 23.11
CA ASP A 118 -7.78 9.41 24.51
C ASP A 118 -9.28 9.75 24.60
N GLY A 119 -9.96 9.85 23.45
CA GLY A 119 -11.38 10.23 23.32
C GLY A 119 -11.60 11.73 23.10
N ASN A 120 -10.60 12.58 23.35
CA ASN A 120 -10.66 14.03 23.11
C ASN A 120 -9.56 14.51 22.15
N ASN A 121 -8.42 13.82 22.11
CA ASN A 121 -7.23 14.14 21.33
C ASN A 121 -6.69 12.87 20.65
N GLY A 122 -5.77 13.05 19.70
CA GLY A 122 -5.13 11.93 19.02
C GLY A 122 -5.97 11.31 17.90
N CYS A 123 -5.66 10.04 17.62
CA CYS A 123 -6.35 9.21 16.64
C CYS A 123 -7.72 8.76 17.15
N TYR A 124 -8.74 8.76 16.30
CA TYR A 124 -10.08 8.32 16.67
C TYR A 124 -10.85 7.79 15.46
N VAL A 125 -11.87 6.99 15.73
CA VAL A 125 -12.87 6.56 14.76
C VAL A 125 -14.19 7.24 15.08
N GLU A 126 -14.89 7.69 14.04
CA GLU A 126 -16.28 8.11 14.12
C GLU A 126 -17.13 7.06 13.41
N ASP A 127 -18.16 6.57 14.09
CA ASP A 127 -19.14 5.61 13.58
C ASP A 127 -20.58 6.06 13.87
N GLY A 128 -21.55 5.17 13.65
CA GLY A 128 -22.97 5.47 13.91
C GLY A 128 -23.33 5.69 15.40
N GLN A 129 -22.45 5.35 16.33
CA GLN A 129 -22.62 5.49 17.78
C GLN A 129 -21.90 6.73 18.34
N GLY A 130 -20.90 7.27 17.62
CA GLY A 130 -20.21 8.51 17.99
C GLY A 130 -18.71 8.46 17.70
N ILE A 131 -17.94 9.19 18.52
CA ILE A 131 -16.48 9.26 18.42
C ILE A 131 -15.86 8.34 19.47
N HIS A 132 -14.94 7.48 19.02
CA HIS A 132 -14.26 6.49 19.85
C HIS A 132 -12.74 6.63 19.73
N PRO A 133 -11.99 6.52 20.84
CA PRO A 133 -10.53 6.54 20.78
C PRO A 133 -10.00 5.40 19.92
N MET A 134 -8.96 5.69 19.14
CA MET A 134 -8.26 4.67 18.36
C MET A 134 -6.82 4.55 18.82
N GLN A 135 -6.41 3.32 19.15
CA GLN A 135 -5.02 2.95 19.31
C GLN A 135 -4.44 2.53 17.95
N VAL A 136 -3.15 2.77 17.75
CA VAL A 136 -2.41 2.19 16.63
C VAL A 136 -1.42 1.21 17.22
N GLN A 137 -1.31 0.02 16.62
CA GLN A 137 -0.39 -1.01 17.08
C GLN A 137 1.02 -0.43 17.26
N GLU A 138 1.57 -0.59 18.46
CA GLU A 138 2.88 -0.06 18.88
C GLU A 138 3.01 1.48 18.80
N GLY A 139 1.92 2.21 18.55
CA GLY A 139 1.91 3.66 18.37
C GLY A 139 2.60 4.14 17.09
N VAL A 140 2.78 3.25 16.10
CA VAL A 140 3.52 3.55 14.87
C VAL A 140 2.85 2.99 13.62
N LEU A 141 3.08 3.68 12.51
CA LEU A 141 2.77 3.25 11.15
C LEU A 141 4.08 2.86 10.44
N PRO A 142 4.37 1.56 10.26
CA PRO A 142 5.63 1.10 9.67
C PRO A 142 5.68 1.38 8.16
N LEU A 143 6.87 1.66 7.67
CA LEU A 143 7.18 1.86 6.26
C LEU A 143 8.30 0.91 5.83
N MET A 144 8.43 0.69 4.53
CA MET A 144 9.49 -0.13 3.95
C MET A 144 10.86 0.51 4.17
N ASN A 145 11.86 -0.36 4.28
CA ASN A 145 13.26 0.04 4.22
C ASN A 145 13.59 0.57 2.82
N PHE A 146 14.53 1.52 2.73
CA PHE A 146 14.90 2.13 1.45
C PHE A 146 16.35 2.60 1.42
N SER A 147 16.82 2.94 0.22
CA SER A 147 18.16 3.46 -0.02
C SER A 147 18.09 4.83 -0.69
N VAL A 148 18.92 5.77 -0.25
CA VAL A 148 19.01 7.12 -0.82
C VAL A 148 20.31 7.28 -1.59
N SER A 149 20.19 7.70 -2.85
CA SER A 149 21.32 8.07 -3.71
C SER A 149 21.37 9.58 -3.96
N ALA A 150 22.56 10.08 -4.27
CA ALA A 150 22.79 11.51 -4.46
C ALA A 150 21.91 12.08 -5.57
N ASN A 151 21.20 13.17 -5.29
CA ASN A 151 20.30 13.85 -6.22
C ASN A 151 19.17 12.96 -6.79
N GLN A 152 18.83 11.85 -6.11
CA GLN A 152 17.68 11.02 -6.45
C GLN A 152 16.48 11.38 -5.57
N HIS A 153 15.28 11.19 -6.13
CA HIS A 153 14.03 11.33 -5.40
C HIS A 153 13.46 9.95 -5.08
N GLN A 154 13.15 9.71 -3.81
CA GLN A 154 12.42 8.55 -3.32
C GLN A 154 11.00 8.96 -3.01
N SER A 155 10.02 8.20 -3.47
CA SER A 155 8.61 8.48 -3.24
C SER A 155 7.90 7.18 -2.88
N PHE A 156 7.31 7.14 -1.69
CA PHE A 156 6.56 6.00 -1.19
C PHE A 156 5.13 6.39 -0.87
N THR A 157 4.22 5.44 -1.02
CA THR A 157 2.86 5.56 -0.48
C THR A 157 2.61 4.44 0.50
N MET A 158 2.09 4.80 1.67
CA MET A 158 1.54 3.85 2.63
C MET A 158 0.05 3.67 2.36
N GLU A 159 -0.36 2.45 2.04
CA GLU A 159 -1.76 2.07 1.96
C GLU A 159 -2.21 1.52 3.32
N ILE A 160 -3.36 1.99 3.79
CA ILE A 160 -4.02 1.46 4.98
C ILE A 160 -5.35 0.84 4.53
N GLY A 161 -5.40 -0.48 4.48
CA GLY A 161 -6.61 -1.24 4.20
C GLY A 161 -7.41 -1.49 5.48
N LEU A 162 -8.48 -0.70 5.69
CA LEU A 162 -9.24 -0.73 6.94
C LEU A 162 -9.95 -2.05 7.20
N TYR A 163 -10.43 -2.76 6.17
CA TYR A 163 -10.99 -4.11 6.33
C TYR A 163 -10.00 -5.11 6.93
N LEU A 164 -8.69 -4.95 6.69
CA LEU A 164 -7.65 -5.85 7.23
C LEU A 164 -6.97 -5.28 8.49
N GLY A 165 -7.02 -3.96 8.66
CA GLY A 165 -6.25 -3.23 9.65
C GLY A 165 -7.05 -2.76 10.84
N LEU A 166 -8.32 -2.36 10.66
CA LEU A 166 -9.10 -1.73 11.71
C LEU A 166 -9.94 -2.77 12.47
N ASN A 167 -9.74 -2.82 13.79
CA ASN A 167 -10.48 -3.66 14.72
C ASN A 167 -11.23 -2.79 15.74
N HIS A 168 -12.32 -3.31 16.30
CA HIS A 168 -12.90 -2.85 17.55
C HIS A 168 -13.38 -4.03 18.41
N ASP A 169 -13.38 -3.85 19.73
CA ASP A 169 -14.06 -4.75 20.66
C ASP A 169 -15.54 -4.35 20.87
N ASP A 170 -16.28 -5.12 21.67
CA ASP A 170 -17.68 -4.85 22.00
C ASP A 170 -17.89 -3.47 22.68
N ASP A 171 -16.84 -2.95 23.32
CA ASP A 171 -16.82 -1.64 23.99
C ASP A 171 -16.41 -0.50 23.03
N HIS A 172 -16.30 -0.77 21.73
CA HIS A 172 -15.90 0.17 20.67
C HIS A 172 -14.50 0.75 20.86
N ASN A 173 -13.58 0.00 21.49
CA ASN A 173 -12.17 0.38 21.53
C ASN A 173 -11.50 0.02 20.20
N TYR A 174 -11.26 1.03 19.37
CA TYR A 174 -10.67 0.80 18.06
C TYR A 174 -9.16 0.60 18.12
N THR A 175 -8.64 -0.34 17.33
CA THR A 175 -7.21 -0.56 17.13
C THR A 175 -6.90 -0.69 15.64
N LEU A 176 -5.98 0.12 15.14
CA LEU A 176 -5.39 -0.04 13.82
C LEU A 176 -4.14 -0.93 13.92
N ARG A 177 -4.24 -2.14 13.36
CA ARG A 177 -3.21 -3.17 13.31
C ARG A 177 -2.31 -2.98 12.09
N HIS A 178 -1.06 -3.38 12.20
CA HIS A 178 -0.10 -3.32 11.09
C HIS A 178 -0.46 -4.26 9.93
N HIS A 179 -1.20 -5.35 10.21
CA HIS A 179 -1.59 -6.36 9.22
C HIS A 179 -2.29 -5.77 7.99
N GLY A 180 -3.12 -4.74 8.19
CA GLY A 180 -3.81 -4.05 7.09
C GLY A 180 -3.05 -2.85 6.54
N SER A 181 -1.74 -2.74 6.75
CA SER A 181 -0.96 -1.62 6.24
C SER A 181 0.31 -2.08 5.55
N TRP A 182 0.61 -1.47 4.41
CA TRP A 182 1.85 -1.68 3.69
C TRP A 182 2.30 -0.39 3.04
N SER A 183 3.57 -0.34 2.65
CA SER A 183 4.09 0.77 1.85
C SER A 183 4.73 0.26 0.59
N VAL A 184 4.65 1.04 -0.47
CA VAL A 184 5.20 0.70 -1.77
C VAL A 184 5.96 1.88 -2.36
N ASP A 185 6.99 1.60 -3.15
CA ASP A 185 7.67 2.58 -3.98
C ASP A 185 6.79 2.96 -5.17
N ASN A 186 6.54 4.27 -5.30
CA ASN A 186 5.67 4.83 -6.31
C ASN A 186 6.17 4.58 -7.74
N HIS A 187 7.44 4.21 -7.95
CA HIS A 187 7.97 3.86 -9.28
C HIS A 187 7.61 2.44 -9.73
N VAL A 188 7.25 1.54 -8.81
CA VAL A 188 7.04 0.10 -9.07
C VAL A 188 5.68 -0.40 -8.57
N MET A 189 4.69 0.48 -8.56
CA MET A 189 3.32 0.19 -8.14
C MET A 189 2.30 0.58 -9.20
N GLY A 190 1.11 0.00 -9.13
CA GLY A 190 -0.05 0.37 -9.93
C GLY A 190 -1.33 0.40 -9.12
N HIS A 191 -2.45 0.63 -9.80
CA HIS A 191 -3.79 0.62 -9.23
C HIS A 191 -4.66 -0.42 -9.96
N LEU A 192 -5.70 -0.90 -9.30
CA LEU A 192 -6.69 -1.81 -9.86
C LEU A 192 -8.07 -1.17 -9.83
N LEU A 193 -8.72 -1.12 -10.99
CA LEU A 193 -10.13 -0.83 -11.16
C LEU A 193 -10.83 -2.10 -11.67
N GLY A 194 -11.67 -2.70 -10.83
CA GLY A 194 -12.48 -3.85 -11.24
C GLY A 194 -13.89 -3.42 -11.62
N GLU A 195 -14.31 -3.75 -12.84
CA GLU A 195 -15.67 -3.51 -13.33
C GLU A 195 -16.49 -4.79 -13.16
N MET A 196 -17.62 -4.70 -12.45
CA MET A 196 -18.39 -5.86 -12.02
C MET A 196 -19.61 -6.07 -12.90
N ASP A 197 -19.78 -7.28 -13.41
CA ASP A 197 -21.01 -7.69 -14.09
C ASP A 197 -22.21 -7.62 -13.12
N PRO A 198 -23.25 -6.81 -13.40
CA PRO A 198 -24.44 -6.72 -12.55
C PRO A 198 -25.14 -8.07 -12.32
N GLN A 199 -24.99 -9.04 -13.24
CA GLN A 199 -25.54 -10.37 -13.07
C GLN A 199 -24.83 -11.13 -11.94
N TRP A 200 -23.52 -10.96 -11.75
CA TRP A 200 -22.81 -11.54 -10.60
C TRP A 200 -23.30 -10.96 -9.27
N ILE A 201 -23.63 -9.67 -9.25
CA ILE A 201 -24.23 -9.03 -8.09
C ILE A 201 -25.57 -9.72 -7.77
N ALA A 202 -26.49 -9.74 -8.73
CA ALA A 202 -27.82 -10.32 -8.58
C ALA A 202 -27.80 -11.82 -8.24
N ASP A 203 -26.90 -12.60 -8.86
CA ASP A 203 -26.77 -14.03 -8.60
C ASP A 203 -26.27 -14.30 -7.18
N CYS A 204 -25.32 -13.48 -6.68
CA CYS A 204 -24.83 -13.59 -5.32
C CYS A 204 -25.94 -13.30 -4.30
N GLU A 205 -26.66 -12.21 -4.49
CA GLU A 205 -27.78 -11.84 -3.61
C GLU A 205 -28.88 -12.91 -3.62
N THR A 206 -29.21 -13.45 -4.80
CA THR A 206 -30.22 -14.50 -4.94
C THR A 206 -29.80 -15.79 -4.25
N ALA A 207 -28.55 -16.21 -4.45
CA ALA A 207 -28.01 -17.41 -3.81
C ALA A 207 -27.97 -17.29 -2.28
N ASN A 208 -27.81 -16.06 -1.77
CA ASN A 208 -27.65 -15.77 -0.35
C ASN A 208 -28.85 -15.02 0.26
N ALA A 209 -30.03 -15.08 -0.36
CA ALA A 209 -31.21 -14.32 0.07
C ALA A 209 -31.61 -14.56 1.55
N VAL A 210 -31.32 -15.75 2.07
CA VAL A 210 -31.57 -16.12 3.48
C VAL A 210 -30.62 -15.44 4.47
N MET A 211 -29.50 -14.89 3.99
CA MET A 211 -28.45 -14.22 4.76
C MET A 211 -28.55 -12.69 4.67
N LEU A 212 -29.64 -12.16 4.07
CA LEU A 212 -29.84 -10.72 3.95
C LEU A 212 -29.82 -10.07 5.35
N PRO A 213 -28.95 -9.07 5.60
CA PRO A 213 -28.88 -8.40 6.88
C PRO A 213 -30.17 -7.68 7.24
N ALA A 214 -30.40 -7.43 8.53
CA ALA A 214 -31.55 -6.66 9.00
C ALA A 214 -31.59 -5.21 8.46
N SER A 215 -30.44 -4.66 8.05
CA SER A 215 -30.35 -3.38 7.34
C SER A 215 -31.02 -3.39 5.97
N GLY A 216 -31.28 -4.56 5.39
CA GLY A 216 -31.96 -4.73 4.11
C GLY A 216 -31.05 -4.60 2.89
N SER A 217 -29.73 -4.68 3.04
CA SER A 217 -28.78 -4.63 1.91
C SER A 217 -27.56 -5.52 2.17
N PHE A 218 -27.10 -6.19 1.12
CA PHE A 218 -25.86 -6.97 1.14
C PHE A 218 -24.62 -6.06 1.18
N SER A 219 -23.50 -6.61 1.66
CA SER A 219 -22.21 -5.93 1.66
C SER A 219 -21.30 -6.59 0.63
N HIS A 220 -21.03 -5.86 -0.44
CA HIS A 220 -20.30 -6.38 -1.59
C HIS A 220 -18.83 -6.00 -1.48
N LEU A 221 -17.96 -7.01 -1.39
CA LEU A 221 -16.51 -6.85 -1.28
C LEU A 221 -15.78 -7.58 -2.39
N ALA A 222 -14.72 -6.94 -2.87
CA ALA A 222 -13.70 -7.53 -3.73
C ALA A 222 -12.45 -7.83 -2.90
N TYR A 223 -11.83 -8.95 -3.19
CA TYR A 223 -10.70 -9.49 -2.45
C TYR A 223 -9.54 -9.73 -3.40
N LEU A 224 -8.36 -9.23 -3.07
CA LEU A 224 -7.14 -9.46 -3.84
C LEU A 224 -6.29 -10.51 -3.15
N TYR A 225 -5.96 -11.58 -3.88
CA TYR A 225 -5.12 -12.67 -3.40
C TYR A 225 -3.79 -12.72 -4.15
N PRO A 226 -2.73 -13.27 -3.53
CA PRO A 226 -1.48 -13.55 -4.22
C PRO A 226 -1.67 -14.56 -5.36
N ASP A 227 -0.71 -14.61 -6.29
CA ASP A 227 -0.71 -15.51 -7.45
C ASP A 227 -0.64 -17.01 -7.11
N SER A 228 -0.36 -17.35 -5.85
CA SER A 228 -0.40 -18.71 -5.33
C SER A 228 -1.82 -19.28 -5.17
N VAL A 229 -2.85 -18.43 -5.23
CA VAL A 229 -4.26 -18.83 -5.20
C VAL A 229 -4.74 -19.18 -6.61
N ASN A 230 -5.17 -20.42 -6.79
CA ASN A 230 -5.44 -21.00 -8.12
C ASN A 230 -6.92 -21.26 -8.38
N SER A 231 -7.75 -21.16 -7.33
CA SER A 231 -9.17 -21.50 -7.38
C SER A 231 -9.95 -20.83 -6.25
N LEU A 232 -11.26 -20.70 -6.45
CA LEU A 232 -12.21 -20.23 -5.45
C LEU A 232 -12.08 -20.94 -4.08
N ALA A 233 -11.82 -22.25 -4.09
CA ALA A 233 -11.72 -23.05 -2.87
C ALA A 233 -10.46 -22.76 -2.01
N GLN A 234 -9.52 -21.97 -2.53
CA GLN A 234 -8.34 -21.53 -1.79
C GLN A 234 -8.46 -20.09 -1.27
N MET A 235 -9.50 -19.36 -1.66
CA MET A 235 -9.73 -17.98 -1.24
C MET A 235 -10.26 -17.98 0.19
N GLY A 236 -9.47 -17.49 1.14
CA GLY A 236 -9.85 -17.34 2.55
C GLY A 236 -10.67 -16.08 2.81
N ASP A 237 -11.21 -15.96 4.01
CA ASP A 237 -11.79 -14.73 4.57
C ASP A 237 -10.71 -13.70 4.90
N MET A 238 -11.11 -12.55 5.44
CA MET A 238 -10.18 -11.45 5.76
C MET A 238 -9.48 -11.60 7.12
N HIS A 239 -9.71 -12.71 7.81
CA HIS A 239 -9.01 -13.08 9.03
C HIS A 239 -7.55 -13.44 8.75
N ASP A 240 -6.65 -13.02 9.65
CA ASP A 240 -5.21 -13.23 9.49
C ASP A 240 -4.78 -14.69 9.71
N SER A 241 -5.45 -15.41 10.61
CA SER A 241 -5.24 -16.84 10.82
C SER A 241 -6.16 -17.65 9.91
N THR A 242 -5.68 -17.91 8.70
CA THR A 242 -6.43 -18.66 7.69
C THR A 242 -6.39 -20.18 7.91
N PRO A 243 -7.53 -20.87 7.72
CA PRO A 243 -7.60 -22.32 7.73
C PRO A 243 -6.65 -23.01 6.74
N GLU A 244 -6.28 -24.26 7.03
CA GLU A 244 -5.50 -25.08 6.09
C GLU A 244 -6.19 -25.15 4.71
N GLY A 245 -5.39 -24.96 3.65
CA GLY A 245 -5.88 -24.95 2.27
C GLY A 245 -6.40 -23.60 1.78
N HIS A 246 -6.53 -22.60 2.65
CA HIS A 246 -6.95 -21.23 2.30
C HIS A 246 -5.78 -20.26 2.39
N VAL A 247 -5.93 -19.10 1.76
CA VAL A 247 -4.96 -18.00 1.76
C VAL A 247 -5.72 -16.71 2.00
N ALA A 248 -5.23 -15.86 2.91
CA ALA A 248 -5.84 -14.57 3.20
C ALA A 248 -5.70 -13.60 2.02
N PRO A 249 -6.66 -12.69 1.84
CA PRO A 249 -6.51 -11.57 0.91
C PRO A 249 -5.40 -10.63 1.41
N ILE A 250 -4.69 -10.02 0.48
CA ILE A 250 -3.72 -8.96 0.75
C ILE A 250 -4.34 -7.56 0.68
N ALA A 251 -5.51 -7.44 0.05
CA ALA A 251 -6.30 -6.23 0.00
C ALA A 251 -7.79 -6.57 -0.13
N VAL A 252 -8.63 -5.74 0.46
CA VAL A 252 -10.10 -5.86 0.39
C VAL A 252 -10.64 -4.47 0.07
N ALA A 253 -11.59 -4.39 -0.85
CA ALA A 253 -12.22 -3.14 -1.24
C ALA A 253 -13.74 -3.30 -1.36
N PRO A 254 -14.53 -2.31 -0.90
CA PRO A 254 -15.96 -2.32 -1.11
C PRO A 254 -16.29 -2.00 -2.56
N LEU A 255 -17.30 -2.70 -3.09
CA LEU A 255 -17.90 -2.32 -4.36
C LEU A 255 -18.73 -1.06 -4.17
N ARG A 256 -18.68 -0.21 -5.18
CA ARG A 256 -19.47 1.02 -5.32
C ARG A 256 -20.26 0.96 -6.61
N GLN A 257 -21.33 1.73 -6.63
CA GLN A 257 -22.12 1.95 -7.83
C GLN A 257 -21.91 3.39 -8.31
N ASP A 258 -21.63 3.57 -9.59
CA ASP A 258 -21.53 4.89 -10.21
C ASP A 258 -22.92 5.51 -10.44
N THR A 259 -22.95 6.74 -10.98
CA THR A 259 -24.21 7.44 -11.28
C THR A 259 -25.03 6.81 -12.41
N SER A 260 -24.42 5.92 -13.20
CA SER A 260 -25.05 5.18 -14.30
C SER A 260 -25.58 3.82 -13.85
N GLY A 261 -25.30 3.41 -12.61
CA GLY A 261 -25.70 2.12 -12.06
C GLY A 261 -24.65 1.01 -12.26
N HIS A 262 -23.45 1.32 -12.74
CA HIS A 262 -22.37 0.35 -12.92
C HIS A 262 -21.64 0.07 -11.61
N TRP A 263 -21.40 -1.20 -11.36
CA TRP A 263 -20.69 -1.66 -10.17
C TRP A 263 -19.19 -1.74 -10.43
N PHE A 264 -18.40 -1.23 -9.50
CA PHE A 264 -16.95 -1.26 -9.58
C PHE A 264 -16.28 -1.27 -8.20
N PHE A 265 -15.01 -1.63 -8.13
CA PHE A 265 -14.16 -1.42 -6.95
C PHE A 265 -12.82 -0.82 -7.36
N GLU A 266 -12.15 -0.15 -6.43
CA GLU A 266 -10.81 0.41 -6.65
C GLU A 266 -9.88 -0.09 -5.54
N MET A 267 -8.67 -0.51 -5.90
CA MET A 267 -7.58 -0.80 -4.97
C MET A 267 -6.34 -0.03 -5.41
N GLY A 268 -5.79 0.77 -4.49
CA GLY A 268 -4.65 1.63 -4.75
C GLY A 268 -3.31 0.98 -4.42
N TYR A 269 -2.23 1.56 -4.95
CA TYR A 269 -0.86 1.39 -4.45
C TYR A 269 -0.45 -0.08 -4.26
N LEU A 270 -0.82 -0.90 -5.25
CA LEU A 270 -0.48 -2.31 -5.30
C LEU A 270 0.91 -2.47 -5.92
N PRO A 271 1.82 -3.26 -5.32
CA PRO A 271 3.08 -3.61 -5.97
C PRO A 271 2.86 -4.21 -7.37
N GLU A 272 3.80 -4.00 -8.29
CA GLU A 272 3.77 -4.70 -9.57
C GLU A 272 3.77 -6.22 -9.34
N GLY A 273 2.84 -6.93 -9.97
CA GLY A 273 2.69 -8.36 -9.72
C GLY A 273 1.51 -9.01 -10.41
N MET A 274 1.47 -10.33 -10.30
CA MET A 274 0.30 -11.13 -10.63
C MET A 274 -0.52 -11.35 -9.36
N TYR A 275 -1.83 -11.22 -9.50
CA TYR A 275 -2.79 -11.39 -8.41
C TYR A 275 -4.03 -12.11 -8.92
N ARG A 276 -4.90 -12.50 -7.99
CA ARG A 276 -6.21 -13.06 -8.30
C ARG A 276 -7.30 -12.32 -7.55
N VAL A 277 -8.43 -12.11 -8.20
CA VAL A 277 -9.55 -11.36 -7.61
C VAL A 277 -10.69 -12.30 -7.25
N GLY A 278 -11.13 -12.26 -5.99
CA GLY A 278 -12.35 -12.88 -5.50
C GLY A 278 -13.45 -11.84 -5.25
N TYR A 279 -14.71 -12.29 -5.21
CA TYR A 279 -15.87 -11.46 -4.93
C TYR A 279 -16.87 -12.20 -4.01
N SER A 280 -17.44 -11.46 -3.04
CA SER A 280 -18.57 -11.91 -2.23
C SER A 280 -19.54 -10.77 -1.92
N CYS A 281 -20.83 -11.09 -1.79
CA CYS A 281 -21.88 -10.20 -1.26
C CYS A 281 -22.12 -10.39 0.24
N LEU A 282 -21.33 -11.25 0.89
CA LEU A 282 -21.42 -11.56 2.32
C LEU A 282 -20.39 -10.80 3.16
N GLY A 283 -19.92 -9.63 2.71
CA GLY A 283 -18.88 -8.88 3.40
C GLY A 283 -19.23 -8.44 4.83
N ASN A 284 -20.51 -8.43 5.18
CA ASN A 284 -20.98 -8.16 6.55
C ASN A 284 -20.88 -9.38 7.47
N LEU A 285 -20.58 -10.56 6.93
CA LEU A 285 -20.34 -11.81 7.65
C LEU A 285 -18.86 -12.20 7.63
N ASP A 286 -18.03 -11.42 6.96
CA ASP A 286 -16.59 -11.52 7.02
C ASP A 286 -16.14 -10.63 8.17
N ASN A 287 -15.47 -11.17 9.18
CA ASN A 287 -14.94 -10.44 10.32
C ASN A 287 -13.41 -10.57 10.31
N PRO A 288 -12.62 -9.48 10.38
CA PRO A 288 -11.17 -9.58 10.36
C PRO A 288 -10.59 -10.24 11.63
N HIS A 289 -11.44 -10.62 12.59
CA HIS A 289 -11.09 -11.16 13.90
C HIS A 289 -11.70 -12.54 14.18
N ALA A 290 -12.46 -13.09 13.24
CA ALA A 290 -13.02 -14.42 13.36
C ALA A 290 -12.77 -15.21 12.08
N ASP A 291 -12.47 -16.49 12.24
CA ASP A 291 -12.45 -17.42 11.12
C ASP A 291 -13.90 -17.75 10.73
N ASP A 292 -14.42 -17.00 9.76
CA ASP A 292 -15.77 -17.11 9.26
C ASP A 292 -15.90 -18.16 8.15
N ILE A 293 -14.78 -18.66 7.63
CA ILE A 293 -14.74 -19.81 6.71
C ILE A 293 -15.11 -21.11 7.44
N GLN A 294 -14.50 -21.40 8.60
CA GLN A 294 -14.79 -22.64 9.34
C GLN A 294 -15.87 -22.48 10.41
N HIS A 295 -15.98 -21.30 11.01
CA HIS A 295 -16.85 -21.08 12.18
C HIS A 295 -17.96 -20.06 11.93
N GLY A 296 -18.02 -19.48 10.73
CA GLY A 296 -19.02 -18.50 10.34
C GLY A 296 -19.94 -19.01 9.22
N SER A 297 -20.52 -18.05 8.50
CA SER A 297 -21.33 -18.33 7.31
C SER A 297 -20.85 -17.53 6.10
N PHE A 298 -19.66 -16.95 6.20
CA PHE A 298 -19.01 -16.31 5.07
C PHE A 298 -18.68 -17.36 4.00
N SER A 299 -18.76 -16.95 2.75
CA SER A 299 -18.23 -17.73 1.64
C SER A 299 -17.86 -16.81 0.49
N MET A 300 -16.81 -17.19 -0.23
CA MET A 300 -16.47 -16.54 -1.49
C MET A 300 -17.47 -16.96 -2.57
N PHE A 301 -18.03 -15.99 -3.29
CA PHE A 301 -19.06 -16.26 -4.29
C PHE A 301 -18.47 -16.54 -5.68
N ALA A 302 -17.53 -15.70 -6.11
CA ALA A 302 -16.97 -15.79 -7.45
C ALA A 302 -15.47 -15.51 -7.50
N ASP A 303 -14.84 -16.06 -8.53
CA ASP A 303 -13.43 -15.94 -8.85
C ASP A 303 -13.30 -15.25 -10.21
N ALA A 304 -12.85 -14.00 -10.21
CA ALA A 304 -12.67 -13.19 -11.41
C ALA A 304 -11.41 -13.57 -12.20
N GLY A 305 -10.58 -14.46 -11.66
CA GLY A 305 -9.35 -14.91 -12.30
C GLY A 305 -8.16 -13.98 -12.06
N PHE A 306 -7.12 -14.14 -12.87
CA PHE A 306 -5.85 -13.44 -12.69
C PHE A 306 -5.89 -12.01 -13.25
N VAL A 307 -5.22 -11.11 -12.54
CA VAL A 307 -4.93 -9.75 -12.98
C VAL A 307 -3.45 -9.47 -12.82
N ARG A 308 -2.88 -8.73 -13.78
CA ARG A 308 -1.50 -8.24 -13.70
C ARG A 308 -1.51 -6.76 -13.38
N ILE A 309 -1.04 -6.41 -12.19
CA ILE A 309 -0.74 -5.01 -11.87
C ILE A 309 0.58 -4.67 -12.54
N SER A 310 0.56 -3.63 -13.36
CA SER A 310 1.73 -3.08 -14.04
C SER A 310 2.07 -1.73 -13.41
N ALA A 311 3.34 -1.48 -13.14
CA ALA A 311 3.77 -0.14 -12.73
C ALA A 311 3.68 0.86 -13.90
N GLY A 312 4.02 0.41 -15.11
CA GLY A 312 4.25 1.30 -16.25
C GLY A 312 5.58 2.06 -16.12
N VAL A 313 5.79 3.09 -16.94
CA VAL A 313 7.10 3.76 -17.05
C VAL A 313 7.46 4.58 -15.81
N ASN A 314 6.45 5.16 -15.14
CA ASN A 314 6.66 6.06 -13.99
C ASN A 314 5.95 5.55 -12.71
N GLY A 315 5.45 4.31 -12.73
CA GLY A 315 4.50 3.84 -11.71
C GLY A 315 3.10 4.47 -11.83
N GLY A 316 2.18 3.98 -11.01
CA GLY A 316 0.81 4.48 -10.90
C GLY A 316 -0.10 4.13 -12.09
N THR A 317 0.24 3.13 -12.91
CA THR A 317 -0.67 2.71 -14.00
C THR A 317 -1.94 2.10 -13.42
N GLU A 318 -3.10 2.53 -13.93
CA GLU A 318 -4.39 1.93 -13.59
C GLU A 318 -4.64 0.71 -14.48
N THR A 319 -4.80 -0.44 -13.84
CA THR A 319 -5.17 -1.71 -14.49
C THR A 319 -6.67 -1.88 -14.39
N VAL A 320 -7.35 -2.04 -15.54
CA VAL A 320 -8.79 -2.32 -15.57
C VAL A 320 -9.02 -3.81 -15.74
N MET A 321 -9.85 -4.40 -14.88
CA MET A 321 -10.25 -5.81 -14.94
C MET A 321 -11.77 -5.91 -15.11
N GLN A 322 -12.22 -6.78 -16.02
CA GLN A 322 -13.63 -7.17 -16.11
C GLN A 322 -13.87 -8.38 -15.21
N CYS A 323 -14.77 -8.24 -14.24
CA CYS A 323 -15.17 -9.31 -13.33
C CYS A 323 -16.54 -9.86 -13.74
N GLY A 324 -16.60 -11.14 -14.09
CA GLY A 324 -17.81 -11.80 -14.59
C GLY A 324 -17.86 -11.94 -16.11
N ASN A 325 -19.06 -11.94 -16.69
CA ASN A 325 -19.24 -12.27 -18.11
C ASN A 325 -18.98 -11.08 -19.05
N GLY A 326 -18.23 -10.07 -18.59
CA GLY A 326 -17.82 -8.91 -19.41
C GLY A 326 -18.92 -7.88 -19.66
N ASN A 327 -20.00 -7.88 -18.87
CA ASN A 327 -21.04 -6.84 -18.90
C ASN A 327 -20.78 -5.71 -17.90
N GLY A 328 -19.53 -5.58 -17.41
CA GLY A 328 -19.10 -4.48 -16.55
C GLY A 328 -19.18 -3.13 -17.28
N GLY A 329 -19.52 -2.08 -16.52
CA GLY A 329 -19.63 -0.73 -17.06
C GLY A 329 -18.26 -0.14 -17.36
N HIS A 330 -18.06 0.37 -18.58
CA HIS A 330 -16.76 0.84 -19.06
C HIS A 330 -16.36 2.15 -18.36
N HIS A 331 -15.51 2.06 -17.35
CA HIS A 331 -14.88 3.18 -16.65
C HIS A 331 -13.52 3.58 -17.26
N GLY A 332 -13.01 2.79 -18.22
CA GLY A 332 -11.80 3.11 -18.98
C GLY A 332 -12.06 3.98 -20.22
N GLY A 333 -11.61 5.23 -20.17
CA GLY A 333 -11.47 6.15 -21.31
C GLY A 333 -10.14 6.89 -21.24
#